data_AF-A0A2X3JS99-F1
#
_entry.id   AF-A0A2X3JS99-F1
#
_cell.length_a   1.000
_cell.length_b   1.000
_cell.length_c   1.000
_cell.angle_alpha   90.00
_cell.angle_beta   90.00
_cell.angle_gamma   90.00
#
_symmetry.space_group_name_H-M   'P 1'
#
loop_
_entity.id
_entity.type
_entity.pdbx_description
1 polymer ?
#
loop_
_entity_poly.entity_id
_entity_poly.type
_entity_poly.pdbx_seq_one_letter_code
_entity_poly.pdbx_strand_id
1 'polypeptide(L)' 'MMGFDGTVQYMASLGAPMPMLAAIIAVVMEVPAAILIVLGFFTRPLAVLFIFYTLGTAVIGHHY' A
#
# COMPACT_ATOMS: atom_id res chain seq x y z
N MET A 1 -12.38 1.14 -17.85
CA MET A 1 -11.57 0.06 -17.24
C MET A 1 -11.18 0.54 -15.85
N MET A 2 -11.43 -0.23 -14.79
CA MET A 2 -11.02 0.17 -13.44
C MET A 2 -9.48 0.20 -13.44
N GLY A 3 -8.86 1.34 -13.14
CA GLY A 3 -7.43 1.64 -13.35
C GLY A 3 -6.42 0.76 -12.59
N PHE A 4 -6.86 -0.35 -12.01
CA PHE A 4 -6.05 -1.33 -11.29
C PHE A 4 -4.92 -1.90 -12.15
N ASP A 5 -5.17 -2.19 -13.44
CA ASP A 5 -4.15 -2.68 -14.35
C ASP A 5 -2.97 -1.70 -14.48
N GLY A 6 -3.28 -0.39 -14.53
CA GLY A 6 -2.26 0.67 -14.53
C GLY A 6 -1.47 0.71 -13.22
N THR A 7 -2.12 0.49 -12.07
CA THR A 7 -1.42 0.38 -10.78
C THR A 7 -0.48 -0.83 -10.73
N VAL A 8 -0.91 -1.98 -11.27
CA VAL A 8 -0.06 -3.19 -11.34
C VAL A 8 1.14 -2.95 -12.26
N GLN A 9 0.95 -2.30 -13.41
CA GLN A 9 2.04 -1.94 -14.33
C GLN A 9 3.02 -0.96 -13.67
N TYR A 10 2.52 0.01 -12.91
CA TYR A 10 3.37 0.92 -12.15
C TYR A 10 4.20 0.17 -11.09
N MET A 11 3.58 -0.72 -10.31
CA MET A 11 4.30 -1.56 -9.32
C MET A 11 5.36 -2.45 -10.00
N ALA A 12 5.07 -2.95 -11.21
CA ALA A 12 6.05 -3.70 -12.00
C ALA A 12 7.23 -2.82 -12.44
N SER A 13 6.98 -1.56 -12.84
CA SER A 13 8.05 -0.62 -13.19
C SER A 13 8.95 -0.23 -12.00
N LEU A 14 8.41 -0.27 -10.78
CA LEU A 14 9.18 -0.06 -9.54
C LEU A 14 10.03 -1.28 -9.16
N GLY A 15 9.89 -2.41 -9.85
CA GLY A 15 10.57 -3.65 -9.47
C GLY A 15 9.98 -4.31 -8.22
N ALA A 16 8.73 -4.00 -7.87
CA ALA A 16 8.08 -4.59 -6.71
C ALA A 16 8.00 -6.12 -6.84
N PRO A 17 8.35 -6.89 -5.79
CA PRO A 17 8.14 -8.33 -5.79
C PRO A 17 6.63 -8.62 -5.86
N MET A 18 6.22 -9.43 -6.84
CA MET A 18 4.80 -9.77 -7.10
C MET A 18 3.90 -8.51 -7.27
N PRO A 19 3.99 -7.79 -8.40
CA PRO A 19 3.33 -6.49 -8.60
C PRO A 19 1.82 -6.47 -8.36
N MET A 20 1.13 -7.56 -8.72
CA MET A 20 -0.32 -7.68 -8.49
C MET A 20 -0.65 -7.72 -6.99
N LEU A 21 0.11 -8.47 -6.20
CA LEU A 21 -0.08 -8.55 -4.76
C LEU A 21 0.27 -7.20 -4.09
N ALA A 22 1.37 -6.58 -4.52
CA ALA A 22 1.77 -5.26 -4.04
C ALA A 22 0.68 -4.21 -4.30
N ALA A 23 0.08 -4.20 -5.50
CA ALA A 23 -1.03 -3.30 -5.82
C ALA A 23 -2.27 -3.55 -4.95
N ILE A 24 -2.63 -4.80 -4.67
CA ILE A 24 -3.76 -5.12 -3.78
C ILE A 24 -3.49 -4.60 -2.37
N ILE A 25 -2.29 -4.86 -1.83
CA ILE A 25 -1.91 -4.40 -0.48
C ILE A 25 -1.94 -2.88 -0.41
N ALA A 26 -1.37 -2.19 -1.40
CA ALA A 26 -1.38 -0.72 -1.47
C ALA A 26 -2.81 -0.17 -1.44
N VAL A 27 -3.71 -0.68 -2.29
CA VAL A 27 -5.11 -0.24 -2.34
C VAL A 27 -5.82 -0.41 -0.99
N VAL A 28 -5.61 -1.55 -0.32
CA VAL A 28 -6.24 -1.84 0.98
C VAL A 28 -5.67 -0.95 2.10
N MET A 29 -4.36 -0.69 2.08
CA MET A 29 -3.69 0.12 3.09
C MET A 29 -3.97 1.61 2.93
N GLU A 30 -4.04 2.12 1.70
CA GLU A 30 -4.20 3.55 1.45
C GLU A 30 -5.63 4.04 1.65
N VAL A 31 -6.64 3.18 1.39
CA VAL A 31 -8.05 3.60 1.44
C VAL A 31 -8.79 3.00 2.65
N PRO A 32 -9.11 1.69 2.73
CA PRO A 32 -9.77 1.10 3.90
C PRO A 32 -9.05 1.38 5.22
N ALA A 33 -7.75 1.11 5.32
CA ALA A 33 -7.04 1.24 6.60
C ALA A 33 -6.97 2.71 7.08
N ALA A 34 -6.80 3.66 6.15
CA ALA A 34 -6.85 5.09 6.48
C ALA A 34 -8.24 5.53 6.96
N ILE A 35 -9.31 5.04 6.33
CA ILE A 35 -10.69 5.31 6.78
C ILE A 35 -10.92 4.77 8.20
N LEU A 36 -10.46 3.56 8.49
CA LEU A 36 -10.60 2.97 9.84
C LEU A 36 -9.87 3.80 10.90
N ILE A 37 -8.67 4.32 10.59
CA ILE A 37 -7.94 5.26 11.46
C ILE A 37 -8.77 6.53 11.70
N VAL A 38 -9.30 7.15 10.64
CA VAL A 38 -10.10 8.39 10.73
C VAL A 38 -11.35 8.19 11.59
N LEU A 39 -12.01 7.04 11.45
CA LEU A 39 -13.19 6.68 12.26
C LEU A 39 -12.85 6.31 13.71
N GLY A 40 -11.57 6.27 14.09
CA GLY A 40 -11.15 5.92 15.44
C GLY A 40 -11.21 4.41 15.74
N PHE A 41 -11.41 3.56 14.73
CA PHE A 41 -11.52 2.12 14.90
C PHE A 41 -10.13 1.49 14.93
N PHE A 42 -9.76 0.83 16.03
CA PHE A 42 -8.49 0.07 16.13
C PHE A 42 -7.25 0.89 15.75
N THR A 43 -7.22 2.18 16.09
CA THR A 43 -6.17 3.12 15.66
C THR A 43 -4.76 2.69 16.07
N ARG A 44 -4.59 2.15 17.28
CA ARG A 44 -3.29 1.70 17.79
C ARG A 44 -2.68 0.54 16.99
N PRO A 45 -3.37 -0.61 16.79
CA PRO A 45 -2.82 -1.68 15.97
C PRO A 45 -2.73 -1.31 14.48
N LEU A 46 -3.67 -0.51 13.94
CA LEU A 46 -3.57 -0.03 12.56
C LEU A 46 -2.36 0.87 12.36
N ALA A 47 -2.01 1.74 13.33
CA ALA A 47 -0.81 2.55 13.25
C ALA A 47 0.46 1.67 13.15
N VAL A 48 0.53 0.58 13.91
CA VAL A 48 1.64 -0.38 13.81
C VAL A 48 1.69 -1.02 12.42
N LEU A 49 0.55 -1.39 11.85
CA LEU A 49 0.47 -1.92 10.48
C LEU A 49 0.98 -0.89 9.45
N PHE A 50 0.62 0.38 9.61
CA PHE A 50 1.09 1.48 8.76
C PHE A 50 2.60 1.70 8.83
N ILE A 51 3.25 1.44 9.97
CA ILE A 51 4.72 1.51 10.08
C ILE A 51 5.35 0.52 9.10
N PHE A 52 4.93 -0.75 9.12
CA PHE A 52 5.48 -1.77 8.23
C PHE A 52 5.16 -1.50 6.77
N TYR A 53 3.93 -1.06 6.48
CA TYR A 53 3.55 -0.67 5.13
C TYR A 53 4.44 0.46 4.58
N THR A 54 4.63 1.52 5.37
CA THR A 54 5.44 2.68 4.97
C THR A 54 6.91 2.31 4.79
N LEU A 55 7.46 1.45 5.65
CA LEU A 55 8.83 0.96 5.49
C LEU A 55 8.98 0.11 4.22
N GLY A 56 8.03 -0.78 3.95
CA GLY A 56 8.02 -1.61 2.75
C GLY A 56 7.95 -0.78 1.47
N THR A 57 7.05 0.20 1.43
CA THR A 57 6.94 1.10 0.27
C THR A 57 8.13 2.05 0.15
N ALA A 58 8.75 2.46 1.25
CA ALA A 58 9.97 3.27 1.21
C ALA A 58 11.11 2.54 0.51
N VAL A 59 11.29 1.24 0.79
CA VAL A 59 12.34 0.41 0.17
C VAL A 59 12.08 0.20 -1.33
N ILE A 60 10.83 0.02 -1.73
CA ILE A 60 10.46 -0.27 -3.13
C ILE A 60 10.37 1.01 -3.97
N GLY A 61 9.83 2.09 -3.41
CA GLY A 61 9.50 3.32 -4.13
C GLY A 61 10.65 4.32 -4.25
N HIS A 62 11.68 4.22 -3.39
CA HIS A 62 12.84 5.12 -3.42
C HIS A 62 14.06 4.44 -4.05
N HIS A 63 13.96 4.13 -5.34
CA HIS A 63 15.16 3.93 -6.14
C HIS A 63 15.79 5.30 -6.41
N TYR A 64 16.71 5.69 -5.52
CA TYR A 64 17.57 6.88 -5.51
C TYR A 64 16.92 8.20 -5.09
#